data_AF-A0AB34H4B2-F1
#
_entry.id   AF-A0AB34H4B2-F1
#
_cell.length_a   1.000
_cell.length_b   1.000
_cell.length_c   1.000
_cell.angle_alpha   90.00
_cell.angle_beta   90.00
_cell.angle_gamma   90.00
#
_symmetry.space_group_name_H-M   'P 1'
#
loop_
_entity.id
_entity.type
_entity.pdbx_description
1 polymer ?
#
loop_
_entity_poly.entity_id
_entity_poly.type
_entity_poly.pdbx_seq_one_letter_code
_entity_poly.pdbx_strand_id
1 'polypeptide(L)'
;MWNLAPGPSCAHAERSPPPDGQRGSQLLTRQLQDFWKKSRNTLVPQRLLFEVTSANVVKDPPSKYVLYTLAVMGPRPPGRQPAQISRRYSDFERLHRNLQRQFRGPMAAISFPRKRLRRNFTAETIARRSRAFEQFLGHLQAVPELRQAPDLQDFFVLPELRRAQSLTCTGLYREALALWANAWQLQAQLGVPSGPDRPLLTLAGLAVCHQELEDPGEARACCEKALQLLGDKSPHPFLAPFLEAHVRLSWHLGLDKHQSEARLQALQEAGLTPTPPPSLKELLIKEVLD
;
A
#
# COMPACT_ATOMS: atom_id res chain seq x y z
N MET A 1 -36.52 -23.59 47.34
CA MET A 1 -37.62 -22.75 46.78
C MET A 1 -36.98 -21.47 46.27
N TRP A 2 -36.57 -21.41 44.99
CA TRP A 2 -37.37 -21.04 43.79
C TRP A 2 -38.08 -19.68 43.95
N ASN A 3 -38.14 -18.70 43.03
CA ASN A 3 -37.39 -18.26 41.84
C ASN A 3 -38.11 -16.98 41.32
N LEU A 4 -37.41 -16.12 40.57
CA LEU A 4 -37.86 -15.31 39.40
C LEU A 4 -38.69 -13.98 39.51
N ALA A 5 -38.16 -12.97 38.80
CA ALA A 5 -38.76 -11.68 38.36
C ALA A 5 -39.73 -11.84 37.15
N PRO A 6 -40.35 -10.79 36.53
CA PRO A 6 -39.69 -9.72 35.71
C PRO A 6 -40.40 -8.33 35.86
N GLY A 7 -40.12 -7.20 35.20
CA GLY A 7 -39.33 -6.75 34.04
C GLY A 7 -39.82 -5.33 33.63
N PRO A 8 -39.09 -4.56 32.78
CA PRO A 8 -39.05 -3.10 32.84
C PRO A 8 -39.78 -2.32 31.71
N SER A 9 -39.99 -1.02 31.98
CA SER A 9 -40.57 0.01 31.10
C SER A 9 -39.57 0.51 30.03
N CYS A 10 -40.04 0.61 28.78
CA CYS A 10 -39.29 1.14 27.63
C CYS A 10 -39.30 2.68 27.61
N ALA A 11 -38.12 3.29 27.70
CA ALA A 11 -37.89 4.68 27.31
C ALA A 11 -37.21 4.74 25.92
N HIS A 12 -37.84 5.47 25.00
CA HIS A 12 -37.31 5.76 23.67
C HIS A 12 -36.09 6.68 23.75
N ALA A 13 -34.93 6.18 23.30
CA ALA A 13 -33.75 6.99 23.00
C ALA A 13 -33.72 7.31 21.50
N GLU A 14 -33.79 8.60 21.16
CA GLU A 14 -33.59 9.11 19.80
C GLU A 14 -32.17 8.81 19.33
N ARG A 15 -32.04 8.00 18.28
CA ARG A 15 -30.78 7.78 17.57
C ARG A 15 -30.63 8.86 16.49
N SER A 16 -29.64 9.72 16.66
CA SER A 16 -29.15 10.60 15.60
C SER A 16 -28.73 9.78 14.36
N PRO A 17 -29.03 10.24 13.13
CA PRO A 17 -28.64 9.51 11.92
C PRO A 17 -27.11 9.55 11.73
N PRO A 18 -26.51 8.49 11.15
CA PRO A 18 -25.09 8.46 10.86
C PRO A 18 -24.76 9.44 9.71
N PRO A 19 -23.52 9.97 9.64
CA PRO A 19 -23.13 10.96 8.65
C PRO A 19 -23.18 10.39 7.22
N ASP A 20 -23.80 11.14 6.30
CA ASP A 20 -24.05 10.77 4.89
C ASP A 20 -22.80 10.35 4.09
N GLY A 21 -21.60 10.69 4.58
CA GLY A 21 -20.32 10.30 3.95
C GLY A 21 -20.06 8.79 3.90
N GLN A 22 -20.57 8.01 4.88
CA GLN A 22 -20.41 6.55 4.87
C GLN A 22 -21.32 5.87 3.85
N ARG A 23 -22.51 6.42 3.60
CA ARG A 23 -23.51 5.84 2.69
C ARG A 23 -23.09 5.97 1.23
N GLY A 24 -22.49 7.11 0.86
CA GLY A 24 -21.90 7.32 -0.46
C GLY A 24 -20.75 6.36 -0.76
N SER A 25 -19.87 6.12 0.22
CA SER A 25 -18.76 5.17 0.10
C SER A 25 -19.24 3.72 -0.10
N GLN A 26 -20.29 3.31 0.62
CA GLN A 26 -20.88 1.97 0.49
C GLN A 26 -21.58 1.75 -0.85
N LEU A 27 -22.28 2.76 -1.37
CA LEU A 27 -22.95 2.71 -2.67
C LEU A 27 -21.93 2.66 -3.82
N LEU A 28 -20.87 3.45 -3.75
CA LEU A 28 -19.75 3.39 -4.69
C LEU A 28 -19.09 1.99 -4.65
N THR A 29 -18.85 1.46 -3.45
CA THR A 29 -18.29 0.11 -3.26
C THR A 29 -19.17 -0.98 -3.89
N ARG A 30 -20.50 -0.85 -3.82
CA ARG A 30 -21.45 -1.79 -4.46
C ARG A 30 -21.46 -1.68 -5.99
N GLN A 31 -21.48 -0.46 -6.52
CA GLN A 31 -21.43 -0.25 -7.98
C GLN A 31 -20.13 -0.81 -8.58
N LEU A 32 -19.02 -0.66 -7.86
CA LEU A 32 -17.74 -1.22 -8.23
C LEU A 32 -17.75 -2.75 -8.17
N GLN A 33 -18.34 -3.35 -7.12
CA GLN A 33 -18.53 -4.81 -7.04
C GLN A 33 -19.28 -5.38 -8.25
N ASP A 34 -20.33 -4.69 -8.69
CA ASP A 34 -21.12 -5.13 -9.84
C ASP A 34 -20.36 -4.98 -11.17
N PHE A 35 -19.51 -3.96 -11.27
CA PHE A 35 -18.59 -3.80 -12.41
C PHE A 35 -17.56 -4.95 -12.47
N TRP A 36 -16.97 -5.33 -11.33
CA TRP A 36 -16.04 -6.46 -11.22
C TRP A 36 -16.68 -7.81 -11.62
N LYS A 37 -17.93 -8.05 -11.22
CA LYS A 37 -18.65 -9.28 -11.60
C LYS A 37 -18.82 -9.38 -13.12
N LYS A 38 -19.01 -8.24 -13.79
CA LYS A 38 -19.19 -8.17 -15.25
C LYS A 38 -17.87 -8.31 -16.02
N SER A 39 -16.76 -7.79 -15.49
CA SER A 39 -15.44 -7.85 -16.16
C SER A 39 -14.75 -9.22 -16.09
N ARG A 40 -15.21 -10.14 -15.23
CA ARG A 40 -14.75 -11.55 -15.22
C ARG A 40 -15.05 -12.34 -16.50
N ASN A 41 -15.95 -11.84 -17.36
CA ASN A 41 -16.34 -12.51 -18.61
C ASN A 41 -15.45 -12.16 -19.82
N THR A 42 -14.41 -11.33 -19.67
CA THR A 42 -13.46 -11.05 -20.75
C THR A 42 -12.31 -12.06 -20.77
N LEU A 43 -11.93 -12.56 -21.94
CA LEU A 43 -10.89 -13.58 -22.19
C LEU A 43 -9.47 -13.24 -21.68
N VAL A 44 -9.26 -12.03 -21.15
CA VAL A 44 -8.06 -11.65 -20.39
C VAL A 44 -8.50 -11.36 -18.96
N PRO A 45 -8.01 -12.08 -17.94
CA PRO A 45 -8.30 -11.73 -16.55
C PRO A 45 -7.70 -10.35 -16.26
N GLN A 46 -8.53 -9.29 -16.29
CA GLN A 46 -8.13 -8.01 -15.73
C GLN A 46 -7.96 -8.21 -14.22
N ARG A 47 -6.70 -8.34 -13.78
CA ARG A 47 -6.38 -8.58 -12.37
C ARG A 47 -6.54 -7.31 -11.54
N LEU A 48 -6.38 -6.12 -12.15
CA LEU A 48 -6.51 -4.83 -11.48
C LEU A 48 -7.44 -3.87 -12.24
N LEU A 49 -8.24 -3.12 -11.50
CA LEU A 49 -9.03 -2.00 -12.00
C LEU A 49 -8.56 -0.68 -11.38
N PHE A 50 -8.64 0.37 -12.18
CA PHE A 50 -8.24 1.72 -11.82
C PHE A 50 -9.43 2.66 -11.99
N GLU A 51 -9.70 3.46 -10.97
CA GLU A 51 -10.74 4.48 -11.01
C GLU A 51 -10.19 5.78 -10.41
N VAL A 52 -10.36 6.89 -11.12
CA VAL A 52 -10.03 8.22 -10.60
C VAL A 52 -11.16 8.67 -9.69
N THR A 53 -10.91 8.64 -8.38
CA THR A 53 -11.88 9.04 -7.36
C THR A 53 -11.90 10.56 -7.14
N SER A 54 -10.79 11.25 -7.41
CA SER A 54 -10.73 12.71 -7.35
C SER A 54 -9.66 13.28 -8.27
N ALA A 55 -9.85 14.54 -8.69
CA ALA A 55 -8.88 15.29 -9.48
C ALA A 55 -8.87 16.75 -8.99
N ASN A 56 -7.86 17.08 -8.18
CA ASN A 56 -7.79 18.35 -7.47
C ASN A 56 -6.75 19.28 -8.11
N VAL A 57 -7.12 20.54 -8.33
CA VAL A 57 -6.18 21.57 -8.81
C VAL A 57 -5.37 22.07 -7.63
N VAL A 58 -4.10 21.67 -7.56
CA VAL A 58 -3.15 22.11 -6.53
C VAL A 58 -2.45 23.38 -7.00
N LYS A 59 -2.42 24.38 -6.12
CA LYS A 59 -1.67 25.63 -6.29
C LYS A 59 -0.57 25.63 -5.24
N ASP A 60 0.65 25.33 -5.67
CA ASP A 60 1.84 25.26 -4.82
C ASP A 60 2.92 26.14 -5.47
N PRO A 61 2.92 27.46 -5.20
CA PRO A 61 3.74 28.43 -5.94
C PRO A 61 5.23 28.04 -5.96
N PRO A 62 5.89 28.09 -7.13
CA PRO A 62 5.43 28.67 -8.40
C PRO A 62 4.61 27.72 -9.30
N SER A 63 4.30 26.51 -8.83
CA SER A 63 3.67 25.46 -9.63
C SER A 63 2.14 25.42 -9.49
N LYS A 64 1.46 25.12 -10.60
CA LYS A 64 0.04 24.77 -10.63
C LYS A 64 -0.14 23.46 -11.38
N TYR A 65 -0.76 22.47 -10.75
CA TYR A 65 -0.95 21.16 -11.36
C TYR A 65 -2.28 20.53 -10.93
N VAL A 66 -2.67 19.47 -11.62
CA VAL A 66 -3.82 18.64 -11.25
C VAL A 66 -3.26 17.36 -10.65
N LEU A 67 -3.68 17.05 -9.42
CA LEU A 67 -3.37 15.81 -8.74
C LEU A 67 -4.57 14.87 -8.90
N TYR A 68 -4.34 13.72 -9.53
CA TYR A 68 -5.34 12.69 -9.76
C TYR A 68 -5.16 11.62 -8.69
N THR A 69 -6.20 11.35 -7.91
CA THR A 69 -6.23 10.24 -6.96
C THR A 69 -6.94 9.07 -7.59
N LEU A 70 -6.28 7.92 -7.63
CA LEU A 70 -6.78 6.70 -8.25
C LEU A 70 -6.95 5.62 -7.18
N ALA A 71 -8.12 4.99 -7.14
CA ALA A 71 -8.33 3.74 -6.44
C ALA A 71 -7.77 2.58 -7.29
N VAL A 72 -6.93 1.77 -6.66
CA VAL A 72 -6.38 0.52 -7.21
C VAL A 72 -7.10 -0.64 -6.54
N MET A 73 -7.82 -1.38 -7.37
CA MET A 73 -8.66 -2.49 -6.94
C MET A 73 -8.11 -3.78 -7.55
N GLY A 74 -8.02 -4.83 -6.74
CA GLY A 74 -7.62 -6.17 -7.19
C GLY A 74 -8.61 -7.25 -6.79
N PRO A 75 -8.32 -8.53 -7.08
CA PRO A 75 -9.22 -9.64 -6.79
C PRO A 75 -9.10 -9.99 -5.30
N ARG A 76 -9.63 -9.13 -4.42
CA ARG A 76 -9.62 -9.31 -2.96
C ARG A 76 -11.06 -9.46 -2.45
N PRO A 77 -11.31 -10.24 -1.39
CA PRO A 77 -12.63 -10.33 -0.77
C PRO A 77 -13.21 -8.96 -0.38
N PRO A 78 -14.55 -8.80 -0.49
CA PRO A 78 -15.25 -7.55 -0.26
C PRO A 78 -15.12 -7.08 1.20
N GLY A 79 -14.97 -5.77 1.42
CA GLY A 79 -15.05 -5.14 2.75
C GLY A 79 -13.87 -4.27 3.16
N ARG A 80 -12.72 -4.34 2.46
CA ARG A 80 -11.56 -3.47 2.70
C ARG A 80 -11.53 -2.32 1.70
N GLN A 81 -11.19 -1.11 2.14
CA GLN A 81 -11.03 0.03 1.23
C GLN A 81 -9.97 -0.26 0.16
N PRO A 82 -10.17 0.19 -1.09
CA PRO A 82 -9.19 0.02 -2.15
C PRO A 82 -7.91 0.79 -1.81
N ALA A 83 -6.77 0.31 -2.31
CA ALA A 83 -5.54 1.07 -2.19
C ALA A 83 -5.64 2.33 -3.04
N GLN A 84 -4.92 3.38 -2.69
CA GLN A 84 -4.98 4.64 -3.42
C GLN A 84 -3.59 5.13 -3.80
N ILE A 85 -3.47 5.71 -4.99
CA ILE A 85 -2.29 6.45 -5.42
C ILE A 85 -2.69 7.85 -5.85
N SER A 86 -1.81 8.84 -5.65
CA SER A 86 -2.03 10.20 -6.15
C SER A 86 -0.89 10.64 -7.05
N ARG A 87 -1.21 11.01 -8.29
CA ARG A 87 -0.22 11.30 -9.34
C ARG A 87 -0.62 12.51 -10.16
N ARG A 88 0.35 13.29 -10.60
CA ARG A 88 0.13 14.38 -11.58
C ARG A 88 0.38 13.87 -13.00
N TYR A 89 -0.11 14.62 -13.99
CA TYR A 89 0.05 14.28 -15.41
C TYR A 89 1.51 13.94 -15.79
N SER A 90 2.48 14.70 -15.28
CA SER A 90 3.89 14.48 -15.60
C SER A 90 4.46 13.17 -15.05
N ASP A 91 3.88 12.61 -13.99
CA ASP A 91 4.31 11.31 -13.46
C ASP A 91 3.89 10.19 -14.42
N PHE A 92 2.65 10.26 -14.93
CA PHE A 92 2.15 9.36 -15.97
C PHE A 92 2.94 9.50 -17.28
N GLU A 93 3.26 10.73 -17.69
CA GLU A 93 4.04 10.99 -18.90
C GLU A 93 5.47 10.43 -18.79
N ARG A 94 6.10 10.55 -17.61
CA ARG A 94 7.40 9.95 -17.33
C ARG A 94 7.35 8.42 -17.41
N LEU A 95 6.36 7.80 -16.77
CA LEU A 95 6.13 6.36 -16.85
C LEU A 95 5.98 5.90 -18.30
N HIS A 96 5.07 6.52 -19.04
CA HIS A 96 4.82 6.19 -20.45
C HIS A 96 6.10 6.27 -21.28
N ARG A 97 6.89 7.34 -21.14
CA ARG A 97 8.15 7.52 -21.87
C ARG A 97 9.19 6.46 -21.50
N ASN A 98 9.31 6.10 -20.22
CA ASN A 98 10.27 5.08 -19.77
C ASN A 98 9.90 3.71 -20.35
N LEU A 99 8.63 3.32 -20.24
CA LEU A 99 8.12 2.06 -20.80
C LEU A 99 8.24 2.04 -22.33
N GLN A 100 7.95 3.14 -23.02
CA GLN A 100 8.08 3.23 -24.47
C GLN A 100 9.53 3.03 -24.94
N ARG A 101 10.52 3.47 -24.15
CA ARG A 101 11.94 3.25 -24.46
C ARG A 101 12.35 1.78 -24.30
N GLN A 102 11.88 1.14 -23.25
CA GLN A 102 12.26 -0.24 -22.88
C GLN A 102 11.44 -1.31 -23.63
N PHE A 103 10.17 -1.05 -23.89
CA PHE A 103 9.19 -2.02 -24.40
C PHE A 103 8.48 -1.49 -25.66
N ARG A 104 9.25 -1.11 -26.70
CA ARG A 104 8.72 -0.46 -27.91
C ARG A 104 7.57 -1.21 -28.58
N GLY A 105 7.67 -2.54 -28.69
CA GLY A 105 6.65 -3.40 -29.30
C GLY A 105 5.34 -3.38 -28.50
N PRO A 106 5.34 -3.87 -27.24
CA PRO A 106 4.14 -3.88 -26.42
C PRO A 106 3.48 -2.50 -26.21
N MET A 107 4.28 -1.44 -26.15
CA MET A 107 3.78 -0.07 -26.01
C MET A 107 3.19 0.53 -27.29
N ALA A 108 3.41 -0.05 -28.47
CA ALA A 108 2.97 0.53 -29.75
C ALA A 108 1.44 0.67 -29.85
N ALA A 109 0.69 -0.25 -29.24
CA ALA A 109 -0.77 -0.24 -29.21
C ALA A 109 -1.36 0.56 -28.05
N ILE A 110 -0.54 1.03 -27.10
CA ILE A 110 -1.02 1.68 -25.88
C ILE A 110 -1.09 3.20 -26.09
N SER A 111 -2.32 3.71 -26.04
CA SER A 111 -2.58 5.14 -26.19
C SER A 111 -2.32 5.92 -24.90
N PHE A 112 -1.76 7.13 -25.03
CA PHE A 112 -1.51 8.05 -23.93
C PHE A 112 -2.11 9.44 -24.21
N PRO A 113 -2.77 10.10 -23.23
CA PRO A 113 -3.38 11.41 -23.44
C PRO A 113 -2.31 12.48 -23.74
N ARG A 114 -2.43 13.18 -24.87
CA ARG A 114 -1.46 14.20 -25.30
C ARG A 114 -1.45 15.44 -24.40
N LYS A 115 -0.28 16.07 -24.31
CA LYS A 115 -0.11 17.36 -23.61
C LYS A 115 -0.83 18.47 -24.38
N ARG A 116 -1.61 19.29 -23.68
CA ARG A 116 -2.28 20.46 -24.26
C ARG A 116 -1.48 21.72 -23.92
N LEU A 117 -1.30 22.60 -24.91
CA LEU A 117 -0.62 23.89 -24.73
C LEU A 117 -1.45 24.89 -23.92
N ARG A 118 -2.79 24.79 -23.96
CA ARG A 118 -3.72 25.67 -23.22
C ARG A 118 -4.88 24.84 -22.63
N ARG A 119 -5.64 25.44 -21.69
CA ARG A 119 -6.87 24.86 -21.08
C ARG A 119 -6.68 23.56 -20.28
N ASN A 120 -5.48 23.31 -19.75
CA ASN A 120 -5.16 22.12 -18.94
C ASN A 120 -6.02 21.95 -17.66
N PHE A 121 -6.61 23.03 -17.15
CA PHE A 121 -7.39 23.05 -15.90
C PHE A 121 -8.90 23.15 -16.10
N THR A 122 -9.38 22.96 -17.33
CA THR A 122 -10.82 22.90 -17.60
C THR A 122 -11.37 21.56 -17.11
N ALA A 123 -12.58 21.57 -16.55
CA ALA A 123 -13.25 20.35 -16.06
C ALA A 123 -13.32 19.26 -17.15
N GLU A 124 -13.61 19.65 -18.40
CA GLU A 124 -13.61 18.74 -19.56
C GLU A 124 -12.25 18.06 -19.78
N THR A 125 -11.15 18.83 -19.74
CA THR A 125 -9.80 18.27 -19.94
C THR A 125 -9.42 17.34 -18.79
N ILE A 126 -9.77 17.73 -17.56
CA ILE A 126 -9.53 16.92 -16.37
C ILE A 126 -10.29 15.60 -16.48
N ALA A 127 -11.59 15.64 -16.77
CA ALA A 127 -12.42 14.45 -16.93
C ALA A 127 -11.91 13.52 -18.05
N ARG A 128 -11.55 14.07 -19.23
CA ARG A 128 -10.99 13.28 -20.33
C ARG A 128 -9.66 12.63 -19.94
N ARG A 129 -8.78 13.35 -19.23
CA ARG A 129 -7.52 12.80 -18.73
C ARG A 129 -7.74 11.73 -17.66
N SER A 130 -8.70 11.91 -16.76
CA SER A 130 -9.04 10.91 -15.76
C SER A 130 -9.37 9.56 -16.40
N ARG A 131 -10.30 9.55 -17.37
CA ARG A 131 -10.64 8.32 -18.12
C ARG A 131 -9.48 7.75 -18.90
N ALA A 132 -8.67 8.60 -19.53
CA ALA A 132 -7.49 8.14 -20.26
C ALA A 132 -6.44 7.49 -19.35
N PHE A 133 -6.27 7.98 -18.11
CA PHE A 133 -5.34 7.37 -17.14
C PHE A 133 -5.82 6.03 -16.62
N GLU A 134 -7.12 5.89 -16.34
CA GLU A 134 -7.73 4.60 -15.96
C GLU A 134 -7.47 3.54 -17.06
N GLN A 135 -7.77 3.89 -18.31
CA GLN A 135 -7.54 3.03 -19.46
C GLN A 135 -6.06 2.73 -19.69
N PHE A 136 -5.20 3.75 -19.58
CA PHE A 136 -3.75 3.60 -19.74
C PHE A 136 -3.18 2.56 -18.76
N LEU A 137 -3.47 2.70 -17.46
CA LEU A 137 -3.01 1.75 -16.46
C LEU A 137 -3.64 0.36 -16.65
N GLY A 138 -4.91 0.30 -17.05
CA GLY A 138 -5.60 -0.95 -17.38
C GLY A 138 -4.90 -1.71 -18.52
N HIS A 139 -4.55 -1.01 -19.60
CA HIS A 139 -3.81 -1.60 -20.73
C HIS A 139 -2.40 -2.05 -20.33
N LEU A 140 -1.68 -1.26 -19.54
CA LEU A 140 -0.36 -1.66 -19.02
C LEU A 140 -0.44 -2.96 -18.21
N GLN A 141 -1.45 -3.09 -17.33
CA GLN A 141 -1.65 -4.29 -16.51
C GLN A 141 -2.14 -5.50 -17.31
N ALA A 142 -2.76 -5.31 -18.47
CA ALA A 142 -3.22 -6.39 -19.34
C ALA A 142 -2.05 -7.10 -20.06
N VAL A 143 -0.92 -6.40 -20.23
CA VAL A 143 0.27 -6.91 -20.93
C VAL A 143 1.26 -7.52 -19.92
N PRO A 144 1.55 -8.83 -19.97
CA PRO A 144 2.41 -9.51 -18.98
C PRO A 144 3.81 -8.90 -18.85
N GLU A 145 4.45 -8.54 -19.96
CA GLU A 145 5.81 -7.99 -19.99
C GLU A 145 5.87 -6.61 -19.31
N LEU A 146 4.86 -5.77 -19.55
CA LEU A 146 4.77 -4.44 -18.95
C LEU A 146 4.40 -4.52 -17.47
N ARG A 147 3.58 -5.50 -17.06
CA ARG A 147 3.20 -5.73 -15.66
C ARG A 147 4.42 -5.94 -14.76
N GLN A 148 5.43 -6.63 -15.29
CA GLN A 148 6.66 -6.94 -14.55
C GLN A 148 7.69 -5.81 -14.61
N ALA A 149 7.47 -4.78 -15.43
CA ALA A 149 8.40 -3.67 -15.58
C ALA A 149 8.62 -2.94 -14.24
N PRO A 150 9.88 -2.77 -13.77
CA PRO A 150 10.17 -2.05 -12.53
C PRO A 150 9.59 -0.64 -12.52
N ASP A 151 9.70 0.11 -13.62
CA ASP A 151 9.12 1.45 -13.76
C ASP A 151 7.62 1.49 -13.45
N LEU A 152 6.86 0.46 -13.84
CA LEU A 152 5.42 0.39 -13.59
C LEU A 152 5.14 0.09 -12.11
N GLN A 153 5.86 -0.85 -11.52
CA GLN A 153 5.69 -1.18 -10.11
C GLN A 153 6.08 0.01 -9.20
N ASP A 154 7.18 0.68 -9.54
CA ASP A 154 7.70 1.86 -8.84
C ASP A 154 6.74 3.04 -8.96
N PHE A 155 6.08 3.19 -10.11
CA PHE A 155 5.03 4.16 -10.29
C PHE A 155 3.90 4.02 -9.27
N PHE A 156 3.60 2.81 -8.77
CA PHE A 156 2.58 2.59 -7.75
C PHE A 156 3.09 2.70 -6.32
N VAL A 157 4.28 2.20 -6.04
CA VAL A 157 4.70 1.93 -4.65
C VAL A 157 5.78 2.91 -4.15
N LEU A 158 6.72 3.31 -5.01
CA LEU A 158 7.93 4.01 -4.58
C LEU A 158 7.66 5.39 -3.96
N PRO A 159 6.81 6.27 -4.52
CA PRO A 159 6.47 7.55 -3.89
C PRO A 159 5.84 7.40 -2.49
N GLU A 160 5.04 6.35 -2.30
CA GLU A 160 4.32 6.00 -1.08
C GLU A 160 5.32 5.56 -0.01
N LEU A 161 6.27 4.66 -0.36
CA LEU A 161 7.33 4.23 0.55
C LEU A 161 8.24 5.42 0.94
N ARG A 162 8.67 6.24 -0.02
CA ARG A 162 9.51 7.43 0.25
C ARG A 162 8.82 8.41 1.20
N ARG A 163 7.53 8.66 0.98
CA ARG A 163 6.76 9.55 1.86
C ARG A 163 6.56 8.93 3.24
N ALA A 164 6.24 7.64 3.31
CA ALA A 164 6.07 6.92 4.56
C ALA A 164 7.36 6.93 5.39
N GLN A 165 8.51 6.64 4.76
CA GLN A 165 9.84 6.71 5.37
C GLN A 165 10.14 8.10 5.90
N SER A 166 9.93 9.15 5.10
CA SER A 166 10.12 10.53 5.53
C SER A 166 9.26 10.91 6.74
N LEU A 167 7.99 10.47 6.78
CA LEU A 167 7.11 10.69 7.93
C LEU A 167 7.55 9.89 9.17
N THR A 168 7.98 8.64 8.99
CA THR A 168 8.55 7.84 10.08
C THR A 168 9.81 8.50 10.66
N CYS A 169 10.71 9.02 9.81
CA CYS A 169 11.92 9.72 10.26
C CYS A 169 11.64 11.04 10.98
N THR A 170 10.49 11.67 10.73
CA THR A 170 10.07 12.92 11.40
C THR A 170 9.16 12.68 12.60
N GLY A 171 8.88 11.41 12.96
CA GLY A 171 8.06 11.04 14.11
C GLY A 171 6.55 11.12 13.87
N LEU A 172 6.10 11.35 12.63
CA LEU A 172 4.68 11.41 12.27
C LEU A 172 4.12 9.99 12.02
N TYR A 173 4.18 9.13 13.04
CA TYR A 173 3.93 7.69 12.89
C TYR A 173 2.50 7.35 12.46
N ARG A 174 1.48 8.10 12.91
CA ARG A 174 0.09 7.85 12.51
C ARG A 174 -0.14 8.07 11.01
N GLU A 175 0.45 9.13 10.46
CA GLU A 175 0.37 9.41 9.03
C GLU A 175 1.24 8.43 8.22
N ALA A 176 2.44 8.13 8.72
CA ALA A 176 3.33 7.14 8.11
C ALA A 176 2.67 5.76 8.04
N LEU A 177 2.01 5.33 9.11
CA LEU A 177 1.32 4.04 9.18
C LEU A 177 0.27 3.89 8.07
N ALA A 178 -0.51 4.94 7.81
CA ALA A 178 -1.51 4.91 6.73
C ALA A 178 -0.86 4.70 5.36
N LEU A 179 0.30 5.32 5.10
CA LEU A 179 1.03 5.16 3.85
C LEU A 179 1.72 3.80 3.74
N TRP A 180 2.33 3.29 4.81
CA TRP A 180 2.90 1.94 4.85
C TRP A 180 1.82 0.87 4.61
N ALA A 181 0.66 1.01 5.25
CA ALA A 181 -0.45 0.09 5.07
C ALA A 181 -1.00 0.11 3.63
N ASN A 182 -1.10 1.29 3.03
CA ASN A 182 -1.48 1.44 1.63
C ASN A 182 -0.44 0.82 0.68
N ALA A 183 0.85 1.06 0.91
CA ALA A 183 1.93 0.47 0.13
C ALA A 183 1.96 -1.06 0.22
N TRP A 184 1.75 -1.62 1.42
CA TRP A 184 1.61 -3.06 1.63
C TRP A 184 0.44 -3.64 0.81
N GLN A 185 -0.69 -2.93 0.79
CA GLN A 185 -1.85 -3.34 0.02
C GLN A 185 -1.58 -3.29 -1.50
N LEU A 186 -0.90 -2.25 -1.98
CA LEU A 186 -0.49 -2.13 -3.39
C LEU A 186 0.44 -3.28 -3.80
N GLN A 187 1.46 -3.57 -2.98
CA GLN A 187 2.39 -4.68 -3.22
C GLN A 187 1.64 -6.03 -3.34
N ALA A 188 0.66 -6.29 -2.47
CA ALA A 188 -0.15 -7.50 -2.52
C ALA A 188 -1.06 -7.57 -3.78
N GLN A 189 -1.55 -6.42 -4.26
CA GLN A 189 -2.42 -6.35 -5.43
C GLN A 189 -1.64 -6.51 -6.75
N LEU A 190 -0.45 -5.93 -6.86
CA LEU A 190 0.39 -5.98 -8.05
C LEU A 190 0.95 -7.38 -8.31
N GLY A 191 1.09 -8.20 -7.26
CA GLY A 191 1.40 -9.63 -7.36
C GLY A 191 2.81 -9.97 -7.82
N VAL A 192 3.63 -8.96 -8.14
CA VAL A 192 5.06 -9.08 -8.43
C VAL A 192 5.77 -8.16 -7.43
N PRO A 193 6.76 -8.64 -6.65
CA PRO A 193 7.58 -7.76 -5.83
C PRO A 193 8.54 -6.96 -6.71
N SER A 194 8.59 -5.64 -6.56
CA SER A 194 9.74 -4.83 -6.99
C SER A 194 10.92 -5.16 -6.07
N GLY A 195 11.60 -6.27 -6.36
CA GLY A 195 12.70 -6.76 -5.54
C GLY A 195 12.27 -7.47 -4.25
N PRO A 196 13.14 -8.32 -3.69
CA PRO A 196 12.85 -9.08 -2.47
C PRO A 196 12.69 -8.20 -1.22
N ASP A 197 13.28 -7.01 -1.23
CA ASP A 197 13.47 -6.22 0.00
C ASP A 197 12.34 -5.24 0.27
N ARG A 198 11.61 -4.79 -0.77
CA ARG A 198 10.56 -3.78 -0.58
C ARG A 198 9.41 -4.25 0.31
N PRO A 199 8.91 -5.50 0.22
CA PRO A 199 7.94 -5.99 1.18
C PRO A 199 8.48 -6.02 2.62
N LEU A 200 9.76 -6.36 2.80
CA LEU A 200 10.41 -6.37 4.12
C LEU A 200 10.55 -4.96 4.67
N LEU A 201 10.94 -3.99 3.84
CA LEU A 201 10.99 -2.58 4.23
C LEU A 201 9.62 -2.06 4.64
N THR A 202 8.57 -2.38 3.89
CA THR A 202 7.19 -2.01 4.26
C THR A 202 6.80 -2.58 5.62
N LEU A 203 7.11 -3.87 5.87
CA LEU A 203 6.83 -4.51 7.15
C LEU A 203 7.64 -3.92 8.30
N ALA A 204 8.89 -3.51 8.05
CA ALA A 204 9.70 -2.79 9.04
C ALA A 204 9.06 -1.44 9.38
N GLY A 205 8.62 -0.69 8.37
CA GLY A 205 7.88 0.58 8.54
C GLY A 205 6.60 0.42 9.37
N LEU A 206 5.79 -0.59 9.05
CA LEU A 206 4.59 -0.94 9.81
C LEU A 206 4.93 -1.30 11.26
N ALA A 207 5.89 -2.21 11.47
CA ALA A 207 6.27 -2.66 12.81
C ALA A 207 6.80 -1.52 13.68
N VAL A 208 7.59 -0.60 13.12
CA VAL A 208 8.08 0.60 13.83
C VAL A 208 6.91 1.54 14.16
N CYS A 209 6.03 1.83 13.21
CA CYS A 209 4.89 2.73 13.49
C CYS A 209 3.92 2.13 14.52
N HIS A 210 3.63 0.83 14.48
CA HIS A 210 2.80 0.18 15.51
C HIS A 210 3.46 0.19 16.89
N GLN A 211 4.78 -0.04 16.98
CA GLN A 211 5.51 0.07 18.25
C GLN A 211 5.41 1.47 18.85
N GLU A 212 5.63 2.51 18.05
CA GLU A 212 5.60 3.91 18.50
C GLU A 212 4.17 4.40 18.79
N LEU A 213 3.15 3.69 18.31
CA LEU A 213 1.73 3.94 18.59
C LEU A 213 1.17 3.00 19.68
N GLU A 214 2.04 2.32 20.42
CA GLU A 214 1.69 1.43 21.55
C GLU A 214 0.77 0.26 21.15
N ASP A 215 0.95 -0.27 19.94
CA ASP A 215 0.25 -1.46 19.42
C ASP A 215 1.25 -2.62 19.21
N PRO A 216 1.75 -3.24 20.29
CA PRO A 216 2.74 -4.30 20.21
C PRO A 216 2.22 -5.56 19.50
N GLY A 217 0.91 -5.79 19.52
CA GLY A 217 0.27 -6.94 18.85
C GLY A 217 0.41 -6.87 17.34
N GLU A 218 0.01 -5.76 16.73
CA GLU A 218 0.16 -5.56 15.27
C GLU A 218 1.63 -5.44 14.87
N ALA A 219 2.48 -4.82 15.70
CA ALA A 219 3.92 -4.78 15.45
C ALA A 219 4.53 -6.18 15.40
N ARG A 220 4.15 -7.07 16.33
CA ARG A 220 4.61 -8.46 16.35
C ARG A 220 4.12 -9.22 15.13
N ALA A 221 2.85 -9.05 14.75
CA ALA A 221 2.29 -9.67 13.55
C ALA A 221 2.99 -9.21 12.26
N CYS A 222 3.49 -7.97 12.20
CA CYS A 222 4.33 -7.51 11.09
C CYS A 222 5.69 -8.22 11.07
N CYS A 223 6.32 -8.41 12.23
CA CYS A 223 7.57 -9.15 12.34
C CYS A 223 7.40 -10.62 11.95
N GLU A 224 6.32 -11.28 12.40
CA GLU A 224 6.02 -12.67 12.01
C GLU A 224 5.89 -12.82 10.49
N LYS A 225 5.13 -11.93 9.84
CA LYS A 225 5.00 -11.92 8.37
C LYS A 225 6.36 -11.73 7.69
N ALA A 226 7.21 -10.85 8.21
CA ALA A 226 8.53 -10.61 7.65
C ALA A 226 9.43 -11.86 7.78
N LEU A 227 9.41 -12.51 8.94
CA LEU A 227 10.15 -13.74 9.18
C LEU A 227 9.66 -14.90 8.30
N GLN A 228 8.36 -14.99 8.03
CA GLN A 228 7.80 -15.95 7.07
C GLN A 228 8.31 -15.70 5.64
N LEU A 229 8.39 -14.42 5.21
CA LEU A 229 8.92 -14.06 3.88
C LEU A 229 10.43 -14.34 3.76
N LEU A 230 11.17 -14.12 4.85
CA LEU A 230 12.59 -14.45 4.93
C LEU A 230 12.82 -15.97 4.92
N GLY A 231 11.89 -16.76 5.47
CA GLY A 231 12.01 -18.22 5.55
C GLY A 231 13.33 -18.63 6.19
N ASP A 232 13.97 -19.69 5.71
CA ASP A 232 15.29 -20.15 6.17
C ASP A 232 16.46 -19.50 5.40
N LYS A 233 16.20 -18.45 4.61
CA LYS A 233 17.24 -17.85 3.75
C LYS A 233 18.38 -17.27 4.60
N SER A 234 19.60 -17.68 4.25
CA SER A 234 20.90 -17.27 4.82
C SER A 234 21.31 -15.86 4.37
N PRO A 235 22.24 -15.21 5.10
CA PRO A 235 22.00 -13.99 5.88
C PRO A 235 21.42 -12.83 5.06
N HIS A 236 20.28 -12.31 5.54
CA HIS A 236 19.62 -11.12 5.00
C HIS A 236 19.76 -9.93 5.97
N PRO A 237 20.02 -8.69 5.52
CA PRO A 237 20.19 -7.53 6.40
C PRO A 237 19.02 -7.27 7.37
N PHE A 238 17.80 -7.57 6.92
CA PHE A 238 16.59 -7.44 7.73
C PHE A 238 16.35 -8.59 8.73
N LEU A 239 17.04 -9.73 8.61
CA LEU A 239 16.72 -10.92 9.40
C LEU A 239 16.96 -10.71 10.89
N ALA A 240 18.18 -10.32 11.29
CA ALA A 240 18.50 -10.11 12.71
C ALA A 240 17.64 -8.99 13.35
N PRO A 241 17.40 -7.85 12.68
CA PRO A 241 16.53 -6.79 13.21
C PRO A 241 15.07 -7.22 13.40
N PHE A 242 14.51 -8.05 12.50
CA PHE A 242 13.18 -8.61 12.69
C PHE A 242 13.13 -9.65 13.80
N LEU A 243 14.15 -10.51 13.94
CA LEU A 243 14.23 -11.48 15.04
C LEU A 243 14.29 -10.76 16.39
N GLU A 244 15.17 -9.77 16.54
CA GLU A 244 15.30 -8.95 17.74
C GLU A 244 13.98 -8.26 18.11
N ALA A 245 13.34 -7.59 17.15
CA ALA A 245 12.05 -6.95 17.37
C ALA A 245 10.97 -7.97 17.76
N HIS A 246 10.91 -9.13 17.09
CA HIS A 246 9.95 -10.18 17.39
C HIS A 246 10.15 -10.77 18.80
N VAL A 247 11.39 -11.02 19.22
CA VAL A 247 11.73 -11.51 20.56
C VAL A 247 11.28 -10.51 21.63
N ARG A 248 11.66 -9.23 21.48
CA ARG A 248 11.29 -8.17 22.42
C ARG A 248 9.77 -8.00 22.54
N LEU A 249 9.08 -7.98 21.41
CA LEU A 249 7.61 -7.84 21.38
C LEU A 249 6.89 -9.06 21.95
N SER A 250 7.39 -10.26 21.68
CA SER A 250 6.85 -11.50 22.24
C SER A 250 7.03 -11.55 23.75
N TRP A 251 8.19 -11.13 24.27
CA TRP A 251 8.42 -10.98 25.71
C TRP A 251 7.40 -10.02 26.33
N HIS A 252 7.21 -8.85 25.74
CA HIS A 252 6.27 -7.85 26.22
C HIS A 252 4.81 -8.35 26.25
N LEU A 253 4.42 -9.19 25.28
CA LEU A 253 3.09 -9.77 25.16
C LEU A 253 2.91 -11.09 25.94
N GLY A 254 3.96 -11.63 26.57
CA GLY A 254 3.91 -12.95 27.22
C GLY A 254 3.70 -14.12 26.24
N LEU A 255 4.15 -13.97 24.98
CA LEU A 255 4.03 -14.97 23.92
C LEU A 255 5.34 -15.76 23.73
N ASP A 256 5.25 -16.91 23.06
CA ASP A 256 6.42 -17.71 22.74
C ASP A 256 7.39 -16.98 21.79
N LYS A 257 8.67 -17.15 22.07
CA LYS A 257 9.80 -16.48 21.41
C LYS A 257 10.99 -17.41 21.18
N HIS A 258 10.94 -18.66 21.67
CA HIS A 258 12.08 -19.56 21.72
C HIS A 258 12.74 -19.79 20.35
N GLN A 259 11.92 -19.99 19.30
CA GLN A 259 12.44 -20.19 17.94
C GLN A 259 13.17 -18.95 17.40
N SER A 260 12.64 -17.75 17.66
CA SER A 260 13.27 -16.51 17.21
C SER A 260 14.54 -16.21 18.00
N GLU A 261 14.55 -16.47 19.30
CA GLU A 261 15.74 -16.32 20.15
C GLU A 261 16.86 -17.25 19.71
N ALA A 262 16.57 -18.55 19.56
CA ALA A 262 17.57 -19.53 19.12
C ALA A 262 18.15 -19.17 17.74
N ARG A 263 17.31 -18.69 16.81
CA ARG A 263 17.77 -18.26 15.48
C ARG A 263 18.62 -17.00 15.54
N LEU A 264 18.27 -16.03 16.39
CA LEU A 264 19.06 -14.82 16.58
C LEU A 264 20.42 -15.14 17.21
N GLN A 265 20.44 -15.99 18.23
CA GLN A 265 21.66 -16.45 18.89
C GLN A 265 22.58 -17.17 17.90
N ALA A 266 22.05 -18.07 17.07
CA ALA A 266 22.83 -18.74 16.02
C ALA A 266 23.48 -17.76 15.03
N LEU A 267 22.79 -16.66 14.66
CA LEU A 267 23.37 -15.63 13.79
C LEU A 267 24.50 -14.86 14.48
N GLN A 268 24.38 -14.62 15.79
CA GLN A 268 25.39 -13.91 16.59
C GLN A 268 26.63 -14.79 16.81
N GLU A 269 26.43 -16.06 17.14
CA GLU A 269 27.51 -17.06 17.29
C GLU A 269 28.26 -17.29 15.97
N ALA A 270 27.56 -17.23 14.84
CA ALA A 270 28.16 -17.32 13.51
C ALA A 270 28.83 -16.00 13.05
N GLY A 271 28.78 -14.92 13.84
CA GLY A 271 29.34 -13.61 13.47
C GLY A 271 28.62 -12.92 12.30
N LEU A 272 27.38 -13.32 11.99
CA LEU A 272 26.58 -12.81 10.87
C LEU A 272 25.80 -11.54 11.21
N THR A 273 25.76 -11.13 12.47
CA THR A 273 25.12 -9.90 12.94
C THR A 273 25.84 -9.36 14.17
N PRO A 274 25.93 -8.03 14.36
CA PRO A 274 26.43 -7.44 15.60
C PRO A 274 25.51 -7.75 16.79
N THR A 275 26.06 -7.61 18.00
CA THR A 275 25.38 -7.74 19.30
C THR A 275 25.44 -6.40 20.06
N PRO A 276 24.32 -5.67 20.23
CA PRO A 276 22.98 -5.94 19.68
C PRO A 276 22.89 -5.69 18.16
N PRO A 277 21.92 -6.32 17.46
CA PRO A 277 21.64 -6.03 16.06
C PRO A 277 21.05 -4.62 15.88
N PRO A 278 21.13 -4.03 14.68
CA PRO A 278 20.53 -2.72 14.43
C PRO A 278 19.01 -2.78 14.59
N SER A 279 18.41 -1.69 15.05
CA SER A 279 16.95 -1.62 15.16
C SER A 279 16.27 -1.54 13.78
N LEU A 280 15.00 -1.95 13.69
CA LEU A 280 14.19 -1.77 12.47
C LEU A 280 14.11 -0.29 12.06
N LYS A 281 14.12 0.63 13.03
CA LYS A 281 14.10 2.07 12.80
C LYS A 281 15.41 2.57 12.20
N GLU A 282 16.56 2.08 12.68
CA GLU A 282 17.86 2.38 12.07
C GLU A 282 17.95 1.88 10.63
N LEU A 283 17.44 0.68 10.34
CA LEU A 283 17.39 0.17 8.97
C LEU A 283 16.56 1.09 8.07
N LEU A 284 15.36 1.50 8.53
CA LEU A 284 14.51 2.41 7.76
C LEU A 284 15.19 3.76 7.47
N ILE A 285 16.01 4.26 8.39
CA ILE A 285 16.73 5.53 8.19
C ILE A 285 17.89 5.37 7.20
N LYS A 286 18.56 4.21 7.20
CA LYS A 286 19.71 3.92 6.34
C LYS A 286 19.32 3.49 4.92
N GLU A 287 18.13 2.91 4.75
CA GLU A 287 17.67 2.41 3.46
C GLU A 287 17.46 3.56 2.46
N VAL A 288 18.15 3.49 1.31
CA VAL A 288 17.96 4.45 0.22
C VAL A 288 16.94 3.88 -0.76
N LEU A 289 15.79 4.53 -0.84
CA LEU A 289 14.75 4.21 -1.80
C LEU A 289 15.02 4.92 -3.12
N ASP A 290 15.68 4.26 -4.06
CA ASP A 290 15.92 4.72 -5.45
C ASP A 290 14.83 4.29 -6.45
#